data_AF-A0A2V7AZG1-F1
#
_entry.id   AF-A0A2V7AZG1-F1
#
_cell.length_a   1.000
_cell.length_b   1.000
_cell.length_c   1.000
_cell.angle_alpha   90.00
_cell.angle_beta   90.00
_cell.angle_gamma   90.00
#
_symmetry.space_group_name_H-M   'P 1'
#
loop_
_entity.id
_entity.type
_entity.pdbx_description
1 polymer ?
#
loop_
_entity_poly.entity_id
_entity_poly.type
_entity_poly.pdbx_seq_one_letter_code
_entity_poly.pdbx_strand_id
1 'polypeptide(L)'
;MSASSLSKSSQVGARMKDTSPVKGRFSRSSAMSSGLLFSTAPDSRSDAPARRARSYHRDHRTRHRGLVNVRDSVHAGTAMDTPLTLLLAHGDAVPRRSLAGLARRLAAKLGHDVEGCLLDGPGDPLGAAVERGIERGISRFVVLSLGLARTGGDDTRADRAIARVLRRWPELRVHRGAPLDPDDLARMLGDRARETKGRAPAEDAVVVIVGGGGANPTANAELAGLARLVYEAHRFRDVDYAFLDLTGPSVGEVIGRWARLGAKLIVAVPCLVFPGRAFRGLAEHAAGAAKASGVSVSVARPLSSHPAIVWALVRRHLEALSSGDGAESAYVNPALLRVLRSAHSHDFGPLAGLQARMSAMLPPRYRDPSVTVSSAPMGTAGLEFGADGSVAWDRLWQGFCELALAGGPPHRGTLLEPAARQEVLADGTRYAEVVRELERGIRMVTGLEVVADGPPGWVGIVCASQEMAIWLMRAIVVENVLARREGTILYLPAGPRFTLSGEIKNVVTVVAKTHHYWIEHLAAGGSDR
;
A
#
# COMPACT_ATOMS: atom_id res chain seq x y z
N MET A 1 -33.19 -14.29 77.54
CA MET A 1 -32.54 -13.02 77.95
C MET A 1 -32.66 -12.02 76.81
N SER A 2 -32.52 -10.72 77.10
CA SER A 2 -32.67 -9.58 76.16
C SER A 2 -31.71 -9.68 74.95
N ALA A 3 -31.96 -9.19 73.72
CA ALA A 3 -32.83 -8.16 73.13
C ALA A 3 -32.18 -6.78 72.87
N SER A 4 -32.09 -6.40 71.58
CA SER A 4 -31.84 -5.04 71.03
C SER A 4 -30.42 -4.42 71.25
N SER A 5 -29.95 -3.34 70.58
CA SER A 5 -30.55 -2.47 69.54
C SER A 5 -29.52 -1.79 68.59
N LEU A 6 -29.90 -1.65 67.32
CA LEU A 6 -29.74 -0.50 66.37
C LEU A 6 -28.56 0.52 66.40
N SER A 7 -27.79 0.53 65.30
CA SER A 7 -27.46 1.73 64.47
C SER A 7 -26.37 2.72 64.97
N LYS A 8 -25.84 3.70 64.19
CA LYS A 8 -26.29 4.31 62.91
C LYS A 8 -25.16 4.94 62.06
N SER A 9 -25.21 4.71 60.74
CA SER A 9 -24.79 5.56 59.60
C SER A 9 -23.70 6.67 59.69
N SER A 10 -22.86 6.70 58.65
CA SER A 10 -22.73 7.91 57.80
C SER A 10 -22.46 7.51 56.32
N GLN A 11 -23.06 8.25 55.38
CA GLN A 11 -22.89 8.05 53.93
C GLN A 11 -22.22 9.28 53.30
N VAL A 12 -21.39 9.07 52.28
CA VAL A 12 -21.22 10.03 51.17
C VAL A 12 -21.03 9.24 49.87
N GLY A 13 -21.60 9.72 48.77
CA GLY A 13 -21.32 9.23 47.42
C GLY A 13 -21.45 10.34 46.38
N ALA A 14 -20.57 10.33 45.37
CA ALA A 14 -20.62 11.17 44.18
C ALA A 14 -19.98 10.38 43.02
N ARG A 15 -20.70 10.07 41.93
CA ARG A 15 -21.06 10.93 40.78
C ARG A 15 -19.88 11.28 39.86
N MET A 16 -19.96 10.77 38.63
CA MET A 16 -19.27 11.33 37.46
C MET A 16 -19.66 12.81 37.25
N LYS A 17 -18.71 13.61 36.76
CA LYS A 17 -18.97 14.80 35.92
C LYS A 17 -17.73 15.17 35.12
N ASP A 18 -17.95 15.94 34.05
CA ASP A 18 -16.96 16.38 33.06
C ASP A 18 -15.79 17.18 33.63
N THR A 19 -14.68 17.21 32.90
CA THR A 19 -14.02 18.49 32.58
C THR A 19 -13.16 18.40 31.32
N SER A 20 -13.51 19.21 30.32
CA SER A 20 -12.67 19.54 29.15
C SER A 20 -11.87 20.84 29.43
N PRO A 21 -10.96 21.31 28.54
CA PRO A 21 -9.63 21.76 28.97
C PRO A 21 -9.53 23.19 29.51
N VAL A 22 -8.64 23.38 30.50
CA VAL A 22 -8.28 24.69 31.05
C VAL A 22 -7.24 25.38 30.16
N LYS A 23 -7.51 26.63 29.77
CA LYS A 23 -6.60 27.48 28.98
C LYS A 23 -5.53 28.13 29.87
N GLY A 24 -4.25 27.83 29.63
CA GLY A 24 -3.14 28.60 30.18
C GLY A 24 -2.74 29.77 29.27
N ARG A 25 -3.12 31.01 29.64
CA ARG A 25 -2.48 32.24 29.14
C ARG A 25 -1.39 32.64 30.14
N PHE A 26 -0.20 33.01 29.67
CA PHE A 26 0.58 34.09 30.29
C PHE A 26 1.33 34.92 29.23
N SER A 27 1.83 36.08 29.64
CA SER A 27 1.99 37.24 28.76
C SER A 27 3.39 37.42 28.16
N ARG A 28 3.44 38.19 27.07
CA ARG A 28 4.65 38.94 26.69
C ARG A 28 5.02 39.94 27.79
N SER A 29 6.32 40.23 27.90
CA SER A 29 6.86 41.49 28.44
C SER A 29 7.88 42.05 27.43
N SER A 30 8.06 43.38 27.39
CA SER A 30 8.90 44.05 26.38
C SER A 30 9.31 45.45 26.83
N ALA A 31 10.63 45.69 26.92
CA ALA A 31 11.32 47.00 26.97
C ALA A 31 12.79 46.74 26.55
N MET A 32 13.57 47.57 25.83
CA MET A 32 13.76 49.04 25.79
C MET A 32 14.38 49.61 27.08
N SER A 33 15.37 50.53 27.10
CA SER A 33 16.31 51.15 26.11
C SER A 33 17.48 51.80 26.92
N SER A 34 18.51 52.54 26.43
CA SER A 34 18.86 53.17 25.14
C SER A 34 20.38 53.51 25.07
N GLY A 35 20.88 54.01 23.93
CA GLY A 35 22.19 54.70 23.78
C GLY A 35 23.26 53.89 23.01
N LEU A 36 24.09 54.40 22.05
CA LEU A 36 24.75 55.71 21.80
C LEU A 36 25.94 55.99 22.75
N LEU A 37 27.14 56.46 22.35
CA LEU A 37 27.65 57.01 21.07
C LEU A 37 29.22 57.11 21.04
N PHE A 38 29.84 57.41 19.87
CA PHE A 38 31.30 57.69 19.57
C PHE A 38 32.32 56.53 19.82
N SER A 39 33.26 56.17 18.91
CA SER A 39 34.45 56.88 18.33
C SER A 39 35.64 56.94 19.32
N THR A 40 36.90 56.59 19.00
CA THR A 40 37.75 56.99 17.86
C THR A 40 38.82 55.94 17.44
N ALA A 41 39.59 56.22 16.37
CA ALA A 41 40.89 55.60 16.01
C ALA A 41 42.06 56.61 16.20
N PRO A 42 43.34 56.19 16.07
CA PRO A 42 44.12 56.67 14.89
C PRO A 42 45.22 55.73 14.33
N ASP A 43 45.85 56.17 13.23
CA ASP A 43 46.80 55.49 12.32
C ASP A 43 48.24 55.20 12.84
N SER A 44 48.91 54.24 12.19
CA SER A 44 50.17 54.46 11.41
C SER A 44 50.48 53.22 10.52
N ARG A 45 50.67 53.34 9.20
CA ARG A 45 51.91 53.64 8.43
C ARG A 45 53.09 52.68 8.71
N SER A 46 53.81 52.14 7.72
CA SER A 46 53.65 52.06 6.24
C SER A 46 54.53 50.87 5.72
N ASP A 47 54.97 50.63 4.48
CA ASP A 47 55.02 51.39 3.21
C ASP A 47 55.21 50.44 1.98
N ALA A 48 55.52 50.98 0.79
CA ALA A 48 55.86 50.22 -0.43
C ALA A 48 57.23 50.64 -1.04
N PRO A 49 57.75 49.92 -2.05
CA PRO A 49 57.68 50.48 -3.41
C PRO A 49 57.45 49.43 -4.54
N ALA A 50 57.27 49.91 -5.78
CA ALA A 50 56.84 49.10 -6.93
C ALA A 50 57.68 49.31 -8.22
N ARG A 51 57.29 48.59 -9.30
CA ARG A 51 57.73 48.60 -10.73
C ARG A 51 58.59 47.37 -11.10
N ARG A 52 58.47 46.78 -12.31
CA ARG A 52 58.02 47.31 -13.63
C ARG A 52 57.06 46.36 -14.37
N ALA A 53 56.44 46.86 -15.45
CA ALA A 53 55.58 46.11 -16.36
C ALA A 53 55.94 46.35 -17.85
N ARG A 54 55.53 45.43 -18.73
CA ARG A 54 55.29 45.54 -20.20
C ARG A 54 54.23 44.47 -20.53
N SER A 55 53.08 44.69 -21.19
CA SER A 55 52.72 45.44 -22.41
C SER A 55 53.35 44.83 -23.67
N TYR A 56 52.65 44.47 -24.74
CA TYR A 56 51.29 44.80 -25.22
C TYR A 56 50.56 43.51 -25.74
N HIS A 57 49.33 43.50 -26.27
CA HIS A 57 48.40 44.55 -26.71
C HIS A 57 46.92 44.19 -26.37
N ARG A 58 45.97 44.96 -26.89
CA ARG A 58 44.50 44.73 -26.87
C ARG A 58 43.95 44.99 -28.27
N ASP A 59 43.08 44.14 -28.81
CA ASP A 59 42.32 44.46 -30.02
C ASP A 59 40.82 44.25 -29.77
N HIS A 60 40.01 45.18 -30.26
CA HIS A 60 38.60 45.32 -29.90
C HIS A 60 37.73 45.08 -31.12
N ARG A 61 37.15 43.88 -31.22
CA ARG A 61 36.03 43.60 -32.14
C ARG A 61 34.82 43.10 -31.36
N THR A 62 33.97 44.04 -30.99
CA THR A 62 32.58 43.81 -30.62
C THR A 62 31.89 42.99 -31.72
N ARG A 63 31.56 41.74 -31.42
CA ARG A 63 30.54 40.96 -32.13
C ARG A 63 29.44 40.66 -31.12
N HIS A 64 28.19 40.86 -31.53
CA HIS A 64 27.04 40.64 -30.65
C HIS A 64 27.03 39.19 -30.14
N ARG A 65 26.63 39.00 -28.88
CA ARG A 65 26.16 37.70 -28.40
C ARG A 65 24.91 37.34 -29.20
N GLY A 66 25.07 36.47 -30.20
CA GLY A 66 23.93 35.73 -30.74
C GLY A 66 23.37 34.86 -29.62
N LEU A 67 22.12 35.11 -29.25
CA LEU A 67 21.33 34.11 -28.53
C LEU A 67 21.21 32.90 -29.45
N VAL A 68 21.72 31.73 -29.04
CA VAL A 68 21.51 30.50 -29.80
C VAL A 68 20.03 30.17 -29.68
N ASN A 69 19.31 30.42 -30.77
CA ASN A 69 17.88 30.35 -30.83
C ASN A 69 17.47 28.87 -30.91
N VAL A 70 16.84 28.35 -29.85
CA VAL A 70 16.53 26.91 -29.67
C VAL A 70 15.54 26.37 -30.73
N ARG A 71 15.03 27.23 -31.62
CA ARG A 71 14.15 26.89 -32.74
C ARG A 71 14.89 26.40 -33.99
N ASP A 72 16.16 26.74 -34.17
CA ASP A 72 16.83 26.61 -35.47
C ASP A 72 17.59 25.28 -35.65
N SER A 73 17.59 24.39 -34.66
CA SER A 73 18.25 23.08 -34.67
C SER A 73 17.39 21.91 -35.21
N VAL A 74 16.17 22.19 -35.69
CA VAL A 74 15.15 21.15 -35.97
C VAL A 74 15.31 20.45 -37.34
N HIS A 75 16.16 20.96 -38.24
CA HIS A 75 16.28 20.46 -39.63
C HIS A 75 17.69 19.96 -40.01
N ALA A 76 18.16 18.90 -39.34
CA ALA A 76 19.45 18.24 -39.67
C ALA A 76 19.48 16.72 -39.40
N GLY A 77 18.53 15.97 -39.97
CA GLY A 77 18.53 14.50 -39.95
C GLY A 77 17.98 13.86 -38.67
N THR A 78 17.44 12.65 -38.78
CA THR A 78 16.77 11.93 -37.68
C THR A 78 17.77 11.22 -36.75
N ALA A 79 18.62 11.98 -36.06
CA ALA A 79 19.32 11.50 -34.87
C ALA A 79 18.33 11.44 -33.70
N MET A 80 18.21 10.28 -33.05
CA MET A 80 17.26 10.07 -31.94
C MET A 80 17.63 10.94 -30.73
N ASP A 81 16.67 11.74 -30.24
CA ASP A 81 16.74 12.54 -29.00
C ASP A 81 16.98 11.64 -27.78
N THR A 82 18.25 11.38 -27.52
CA THR A 82 18.72 10.37 -26.56
C THR A 82 18.75 10.98 -25.16
N PRO A 83 17.97 10.45 -24.19
CA PRO A 83 17.76 11.13 -22.92
C PRO A 83 18.98 11.07 -22.01
N LEU A 84 19.24 12.16 -21.27
CA LEU A 84 20.11 12.11 -20.09
C LEU A 84 19.34 11.50 -18.92
N THR A 85 19.89 10.45 -18.31
CA THR A 85 19.29 9.84 -17.11
C THR A 85 19.96 10.40 -15.85
N LEU A 86 19.17 10.75 -14.85
CA LEU A 86 19.62 11.42 -13.63
C LEU A 86 19.23 10.58 -12.40
N LEU A 87 20.23 10.00 -11.75
CA LEU A 87 20.08 9.27 -10.48
C LEU A 87 20.12 10.25 -9.31
N LEU A 88 18.99 10.48 -8.65
CA LEU A 88 18.90 11.37 -7.50
C LEU A 88 19.19 10.58 -6.21
N ALA A 89 20.24 10.97 -5.50
CA ALA A 89 20.57 10.47 -4.18
C ALA A 89 20.32 11.56 -3.12
N HIS A 90 19.85 11.15 -1.95
CA HIS A 90 19.77 11.98 -0.75
C HIS A 90 20.36 11.23 0.45
N GLY A 91 20.63 11.93 1.54
CA GLY A 91 21.21 11.39 2.78
C GLY A 91 22.64 11.84 3.05
N ASP A 92 23.00 11.88 4.33
CA ASP A 92 24.31 12.36 4.77
C ASP A 92 25.45 11.36 4.49
N ALA A 93 26.60 11.91 4.12
CA ALA A 93 27.84 11.22 3.77
C ALA A 93 27.72 10.15 2.65
N VAL A 94 26.76 10.30 1.72
CA VAL A 94 26.64 9.42 0.54
C VAL A 94 27.94 9.47 -0.30
N PRO A 95 28.68 8.34 -0.48
CA PRO A 95 29.95 8.36 -1.18
C PRO A 95 29.79 8.63 -2.69
N ARG A 96 30.25 9.80 -3.15
CA ARG A 96 30.19 10.21 -4.57
C ARG A 96 30.76 9.16 -5.53
N ARG A 97 31.82 8.45 -5.15
CA ARG A 97 32.41 7.34 -5.94
C ARG A 97 31.44 6.16 -6.12
N SER A 98 30.63 5.83 -5.13
CA SER A 98 29.63 4.75 -5.21
C SER A 98 28.43 5.16 -6.06
N LEU A 99 27.97 6.41 -5.95
CA LEU A 99 26.93 6.96 -6.81
C LEU A 99 27.36 7.00 -8.28
N ALA A 100 28.57 7.50 -8.58
CA ALA A 100 29.14 7.46 -9.93
C ALA A 100 29.46 6.03 -10.42
N GLY A 101 29.71 5.09 -9.51
CA GLY A 101 29.83 3.66 -9.82
C GLY A 101 28.49 3.05 -10.26
N LEU A 102 27.40 3.35 -9.54
CA LEU A 102 26.06 2.92 -9.90
C LEU A 102 25.58 3.55 -11.21
N ALA A 103 25.82 4.85 -11.39
CA ALA A 103 25.52 5.58 -12.63
C ALA A 103 26.18 4.93 -13.86
N ARG A 104 27.50 4.68 -13.84
CA ARG A 104 28.20 3.98 -14.93
C ARG A 104 27.68 2.56 -15.18
N ARG A 105 27.32 1.81 -14.13
CA ARG A 105 26.71 0.48 -14.27
C ARG A 105 25.35 0.53 -14.96
N LEU A 106 24.56 1.59 -14.73
CA LEU A 106 23.28 1.81 -15.39
C LEU A 106 23.45 2.29 -16.84
N ALA A 107 24.38 3.21 -17.10
CA ALA A 107 24.70 3.70 -18.45
C ALA A 107 25.12 2.54 -19.37
N ALA A 108 25.97 1.63 -18.87
CA ALA A 108 26.38 0.42 -19.56
C ALA A 108 25.27 -0.63 -19.76
N LYS A 109 24.05 -0.39 -19.27
CA LYS A 109 22.84 -1.19 -19.56
C LYS A 109 21.82 -0.45 -20.42
N LEU A 110 21.67 0.86 -20.23
CA LEU A 110 20.75 1.68 -21.03
C LEU A 110 21.30 1.97 -22.43
N GLY A 111 22.61 2.17 -22.58
CA GLY A 111 23.25 2.57 -23.84
C GLY A 111 23.47 4.08 -23.98
N HIS A 112 23.03 4.87 -23.00
CA HIS A 112 23.16 6.33 -22.95
C HIS A 112 23.63 6.82 -21.58
N ASP A 113 23.91 8.12 -21.47
CA ASP A 113 24.51 8.72 -20.28
C ASP A 113 23.60 8.69 -19.04
N VAL A 114 24.25 8.44 -17.90
CA VAL A 114 23.64 8.52 -16.57
C VAL A 114 24.53 9.40 -15.69
N GLU A 115 24.00 10.53 -15.19
CA GLU A 115 24.65 11.33 -14.15
C GLU A 115 24.07 11.01 -12.76
N GLY A 116 24.88 11.21 -11.71
CA GLY A 116 24.50 10.95 -10.33
C GLY A 116 24.46 12.23 -9.50
N CYS A 117 23.26 12.71 -9.19
CA CYS A 117 23.02 13.96 -8.47
C CYS A 117 22.81 13.69 -6.98
N LEU A 118 23.72 14.16 -6.12
CA LEU A 118 23.50 14.19 -4.66
C LEU A 118 22.74 15.47 -4.31
N LEU A 119 21.45 15.35 -3.99
CA LEU A 119 20.54 16.48 -3.74
C LEU A 119 20.93 17.33 -2.52
N ASP A 120 21.56 16.71 -1.51
CA ASP A 120 22.08 17.37 -0.31
C ASP A 120 23.51 17.94 -0.50
N GLY A 121 23.98 18.03 -1.75
CA GLY A 121 25.24 18.69 -2.10
C GLY A 121 25.12 20.22 -2.16
N PRO A 122 26.26 20.95 -2.16
CA PRO A 122 26.26 22.41 -2.25
C PRO A 122 25.78 22.90 -3.62
N GLY A 123 25.06 24.03 -3.63
CA GLY A 123 24.53 24.66 -4.85
C GLY A 123 23.19 24.07 -5.30
N ASP A 124 23.00 23.92 -6.61
CA ASP A 124 21.91 23.13 -7.19
C ASP A 124 22.49 22.00 -8.06
N PRO A 125 22.82 20.85 -7.48
CA PRO A 125 23.45 19.74 -8.21
C PRO A 125 22.57 19.19 -9.35
N LEU A 126 21.25 19.24 -9.20
CA LEU A 126 20.31 18.82 -10.25
C LEU A 126 20.22 19.88 -11.36
N GLY A 127 20.05 21.15 -11.00
CA GLY A 127 20.03 22.25 -11.96
C GLY A 127 21.30 22.29 -12.81
N ALA A 128 22.48 22.10 -12.20
CA ALA A 128 23.75 22.07 -12.91
C ALA A 128 23.91 20.85 -13.85
N ALA A 129 23.33 19.69 -13.52
CA ALA A 129 23.34 18.53 -14.40
C ALA A 129 22.42 18.72 -15.61
N VAL A 130 21.25 19.35 -15.41
CA VAL A 130 20.35 19.73 -16.51
C VAL A 130 20.99 20.80 -17.41
N GLU A 131 21.66 21.80 -16.83
CA GLU A 131 22.37 22.85 -17.55
C GLU A 131 23.45 22.26 -18.48
N ARG A 132 24.27 21.32 -17.99
CA ARG A 132 25.21 20.54 -18.83
C ARG A 132 24.53 19.69 -19.92
N GLY A 133 23.32 19.20 -19.66
CA GLY A 133 22.53 18.48 -20.66
C GLY A 133 22.09 19.40 -21.81
N ILE A 134 21.58 20.58 -21.47
CA ILE A 134 21.14 21.61 -22.43
C ILE A 134 22.33 22.13 -23.25
N GLU A 135 23.50 22.35 -22.63
CA GLU A 135 24.75 22.70 -23.33
C GLU A 135 25.19 21.66 -24.38
N ARG A 136 24.74 20.40 -24.22
CA ARG A 136 24.96 19.30 -25.17
C ARG A 136 23.80 19.08 -26.15
N GLY A 137 22.78 19.94 -26.14
CA GLY A 137 21.59 19.82 -26.99
C GLY A 137 20.54 18.81 -26.52
N ILE A 138 20.63 18.29 -25.29
CA ILE A 138 19.69 17.29 -24.77
C ILE A 138 18.39 17.97 -24.31
N SER A 139 17.26 17.60 -24.91
CA SER A 139 15.93 18.13 -24.59
C SER A 139 15.15 17.28 -23.57
N ARG A 140 15.50 15.99 -23.47
CA ARG A 140 14.79 14.97 -22.70
C ARG A 140 15.62 14.43 -21.55
N PHE A 141 15.00 14.32 -20.39
CA PHE A 141 15.62 13.85 -19.15
C PHE A 141 14.76 12.77 -18.50
N VAL A 142 15.40 11.71 -17.97
CA VAL A 142 14.71 10.68 -17.17
C VAL A 142 15.26 10.70 -15.75
N VAL A 143 14.41 10.98 -14.78
CA VAL A 143 14.79 11.19 -13.38
C VAL A 143 14.35 10.02 -12.51
N LEU A 144 15.30 9.40 -11.80
CA LEU A 144 15.07 8.25 -10.91
C LEU A 144 15.56 8.59 -9.50
N SER A 145 14.69 8.54 -8.48
CA SER A 145 15.14 8.64 -7.08
C SER A 145 15.69 7.31 -6.58
N LEU A 146 16.71 7.40 -5.73
CA LEU A 146 17.32 6.30 -4.97
C LEU A 146 16.81 6.23 -3.51
N GLY A 147 15.77 7.01 -3.18
CA GLY A 147 15.00 6.85 -1.94
C GLY A 147 14.26 5.50 -1.90
N LEU A 148 14.21 4.87 -0.73
CA LEU A 148 13.63 3.53 -0.54
C LEU A 148 12.29 3.52 0.24
N ALA A 149 11.85 4.67 0.76
CA ALA A 149 10.48 4.85 1.26
C ALA A 149 9.56 5.25 0.09
N ARG A 150 8.27 4.90 0.18
CA ARG A 150 7.34 4.88 -0.96
C ARG A 150 6.07 5.72 -0.81
N THR A 151 5.61 6.08 0.40
CA THR A 151 4.33 6.83 0.58
C THR A 151 4.38 8.04 1.53
N GLY A 152 3.51 9.02 1.24
CA GLY A 152 3.24 10.17 2.11
C GLY A 152 3.23 11.54 1.43
N GLY A 153 3.52 11.60 0.12
CA GLY A 153 3.64 12.84 -0.65
C GLY A 153 5.11 13.15 -0.95
N ASP A 154 5.52 12.80 -2.17
CA ASP A 154 6.82 13.05 -2.81
C ASP A 154 8.08 12.47 -2.11
N ASP A 155 9.12 12.19 -2.90
CA ASP A 155 10.48 12.42 -2.38
C ASP A 155 10.62 13.94 -2.35
N THR A 156 10.15 14.56 -1.26
CA THR A 156 9.98 16.01 -1.23
C THR A 156 11.29 16.77 -1.54
N ARG A 157 12.47 16.15 -1.41
CA ARG A 157 13.75 16.72 -1.85
C ARG A 157 13.89 16.65 -3.37
N ALA A 158 13.69 15.47 -3.97
CA ALA A 158 13.68 15.29 -5.41
C ALA A 158 12.61 16.15 -6.09
N ASP A 159 11.36 16.08 -5.66
CA ASP A 159 10.26 16.77 -6.35
C ASP A 159 10.33 18.29 -6.19
N ARG A 160 10.80 18.82 -5.04
CA ARG A 160 11.15 20.26 -4.93
C ARG A 160 12.30 20.65 -5.86
N ALA A 161 13.28 19.78 -6.10
CA ALA A 161 14.39 20.04 -7.01
C ALA A 161 13.96 19.98 -8.49
N ILE A 162 13.18 18.97 -8.88
CA ILE A 162 12.58 18.83 -10.23
C ILE A 162 11.65 20.02 -10.51
N ALA A 163 10.82 20.43 -9.56
CA ALA A 163 10.00 21.63 -9.70
C ALA A 163 10.83 22.92 -9.81
N ARG A 164 12.05 22.96 -9.26
CA ARG A 164 12.99 24.09 -9.43
C ARG A 164 13.56 24.12 -10.84
N VAL A 165 13.92 22.96 -11.41
CA VAL A 165 14.33 22.79 -12.81
C VAL A 165 13.22 23.23 -13.76
N LEU A 166 12.01 22.69 -13.62
CA LEU A 166 10.88 22.98 -14.51
C LEU A 166 10.44 24.46 -14.48
N ARG A 167 10.66 25.18 -13.37
CA ARG A 167 10.47 26.64 -13.32
C ARG A 167 11.57 27.44 -14.02
N ARG A 168 12.78 26.89 -14.15
CA ARG A 168 13.92 27.54 -14.85
C ARG A 168 13.92 27.23 -16.35
N TRP A 169 13.44 26.04 -16.73
CA TRP A 169 13.33 25.59 -18.13
C TRP A 169 12.01 24.83 -18.36
N PRO A 170 10.90 25.53 -18.68
CA PRO A 170 9.58 24.91 -18.84
C PRO A 170 9.45 23.95 -20.03
N GLU A 171 10.26 24.14 -21.07
CA GLU A 171 10.22 23.37 -22.33
C GLU A 171 10.81 21.95 -22.23
N LEU A 172 11.34 21.54 -21.07
CA LEU A 172 12.06 20.27 -20.93
C LEU A 172 11.13 19.06 -20.76
N ARG A 173 11.39 18.00 -21.54
CA ARG A 173 10.70 16.71 -21.40
C ARG A 173 11.30 15.91 -20.23
N VAL A 174 10.81 16.15 -19.02
CA VAL A 174 11.28 15.47 -17.78
C VAL A 174 10.36 14.30 -17.41
N HIS A 175 10.77 13.09 -17.77
CA HIS A 175 10.13 11.84 -17.34
C HIS A 175 10.56 11.49 -15.90
N ARG A 176 9.65 11.06 -15.03
CA ARG A 176 9.95 10.60 -13.67
C ARG A 176 9.71 9.10 -13.55
N GLY A 177 10.68 8.35 -13.04
CA GLY A 177 10.50 6.95 -12.69
C GLY A 177 9.90 6.79 -11.30
N ALA A 178 9.03 5.79 -11.13
CA ALA A 178 8.48 5.42 -9.83
C ALA A 178 9.60 4.96 -8.86
N PRO A 179 9.36 4.96 -7.54
CA PRO A 179 10.28 4.36 -6.56
C PRO A 179 10.50 2.86 -6.85
N LEU A 180 11.67 2.34 -6.43
CA LEU A 180 12.03 0.93 -6.59
C LEU A 180 10.93 -0.02 -6.08
N ASP A 181 10.84 -1.18 -6.73
CA ASP A 181 9.74 -2.11 -6.52
C ASP A 181 9.84 -2.82 -5.16
N PRO A 182 8.74 -2.98 -4.39
CA PRO A 182 8.77 -3.70 -3.12
C PRO A 182 9.32 -5.13 -3.27
N ASP A 183 8.99 -5.82 -4.36
CA ASP A 183 9.43 -7.20 -4.61
C ASP A 183 10.92 -7.26 -4.99
N ASP A 184 11.38 -6.37 -5.87
CA ASP A 184 12.82 -6.25 -6.19
C ASP A 184 13.61 -5.85 -4.93
N LEU A 185 13.08 -4.97 -4.06
CA LEU A 185 13.72 -4.60 -2.80
C LEU A 185 13.74 -5.77 -1.80
N ALA A 186 12.64 -6.50 -1.63
CA ALA A 186 12.55 -7.64 -0.74
C ALA A 186 13.56 -8.73 -1.14
N ARG A 187 13.63 -9.06 -2.43
CA ARG A 187 14.62 -9.99 -2.99
C ARG A 187 16.05 -9.53 -2.68
N MET A 188 16.38 -8.27 -2.98
CA MET A 188 17.73 -7.74 -2.73
C MET A 188 18.11 -7.68 -1.23
N LEU A 189 17.17 -7.39 -0.34
CA LEU A 189 17.41 -7.36 1.11
C LEU A 189 17.57 -8.78 1.68
N GLY A 190 16.76 -9.74 1.23
CA GLY A 190 16.90 -11.14 1.60
C GLY A 190 18.16 -11.78 1.02
N ASP A 191 18.58 -11.41 -0.20
CA ASP A 191 19.88 -11.79 -0.76
C ASP A 191 21.03 -11.27 0.10
N ARG A 192 20.97 -10.00 0.55
CA ARG A 192 21.94 -9.45 1.50
C ARG A 192 21.96 -10.18 2.84
N ALA A 193 20.82 -10.64 3.34
CA ALA A 193 20.79 -11.53 4.51
C ALA A 193 21.45 -12.88 4.22
N ARG A 194 21.16 -13.51 3.07
CA ARG A 194 21.75 -14.80 2.64
C ARG A 194 23.28 -14.71 2.46
N GLU A 195 23.79 -13.65 1.84
CA GLU A 195 25.23 -13.35 1.76
C GLU A 195 25.87 -13.29 3.15
N THR A 196 25.23 -12.59 4.08
CA THR A 196 25.85 -12.18 5.36
C THR A 196 25.81 -13.29 6.41
N LYS A 197 24.77 -14.15 6.44
CA LYS A 197 24.77 -15.35 7.32
C LYS A 197 25.81 -16.42 6.90
N GLY A 198 26.37 -16.30 5.70
CA GLY A 198 27.26 -17.31 5.12
C GLY A 198 26.65 -18.71 5.11
N ARG A 199 27.37 -19.68 5.69
CA ARG A 199 27.06 -21.12 5.67
C ARG A 199 25.97 -21.57 6.66
N ALA A 200 25.52 -20.74 7.60
CA ALA A 200 24.44 -21.12 8.52
C ALA A 200 23.15 -21.46 7.73
N PRO A 201 22.30 -22.39 8.21
CA PRO A 201 20.95 -22.59 7.67
C PRO A 201 20.15 -21.29 7.63
N ALA A 202 19.12 -21.20 6.79
CA ALA A 202 18.32 -19.99 6.71
C ALA A 202 17.30 -19.95 7.86
N GLU A 203 16.72 -21.10 8.20
CA GLU A 203 15.84 -21.38 9.34
C GLU A 203 16.48 -21.18 10.74
N ASP A 204 17.80 -21.01 10.82
CA ASP A 204 18.51 -20.65 12.07
C ASP A 204 18.65 -19.11 12.25
N ALA A 205 18.58 -18.35 11.15
CA ALA A 205 18.89 -16.92 11.14
C ALA A 205 17.62 -16.07 11.25
N VAL A 206 17.61 -15.17 12.23
CA VAL A 206 16.63 -14.06 12.28
C VAL A 206 17.18 -12.90 11.47
N VAL A 207 16.36 -12.29 10.61
CA VAL A 207 16.72 -11.09 9.87
C VAL A 207 16.06 -9.87 10.51
N VAL A 208 16.76 -8.75 10.55
CA VAL A 208 16.21 -7.47 11.00
C VAL A 208 16.41 -6.44 9.91
N ILE A 209 15.32 -6.00 9.26
CA ILE A 209 15.38 -4.97 8.23
C ILE A 209 15.42 -3.60 8.91
N VAL A 210 16.51 -2.86 8.72
CA VAL A 210 16.73 -1.58 9.41
C VAL A 210 16.55 -0.40 8.48
N GLY A 211 15.56 0.44 8.78
CA GLY A 211 15.33 1.72 8.10
C GLY A 211 15.85 2.91 8.91
N GLY A 212 15.78 4.11 8.32
CA GLY A 212 16.14 5.35 9.03
C GLY A 212 15.16 5.66 10.17
N GLY A 213 13.85 5.58 9.87
CA GLY A 213 12.78 6.10 10.73
C GLY A 213 12.44 7.56 10.40
N GLY A 214 11.21 7.97 10.70
CA GLY A 214 10.75 9.33 10.39
C GLY A 214 9.43 9.69 11.07
N ALA A 215 9.04 10.96 10.93
CA ALA A 215 7.80 11.49 11.51
C ALA A 215 6.52 11.13 10.73
N ASN A 216 6.64 10.43 9.58
CA ASN A 216 5.53 9.96 8.76
C ASN A 216 5.22 8.49 9.08
N PRO A 217 4.09 8.16 9.74
CA PRO A 217 3.76 6.79 10.11
C PRO A 217 3.59 5.85 8.91
N THR A 218 3.10 6.35 7.77
CA THR A 218 2.87 5.54 6.56
C THR A 218 4.19 5.05 5.97
N ALA A 219 5.18 5.95 5.84
CA ALA A 219 6.54 5.58 5.41
C ALA A 219 7.26 4.65 6.40
N ASN A 220 6.93 4.71 7.69
CA ASN A 220 7.44 3.75 8.67
C ASN A 220 6.77 2.37 8.52
N ALA A 221 5.46 2.32 8.25
CA ALA A 221 4.70 1.09 8.04
C ALA A 221 5.17 0.30 6.80
N GLU A 222 5.68 0.98 5.78
CA GLU A 222 6.29 0.35 4.61
C GLU A 222 7.52 -0.49 4.94
N LEU A 223 8.29 -0.12 5.97
CA LEU A 223 9.42 -0.93 6.43
C LEU A 223 8.95 -2.26 7.03
N ALA A 224 7.84 -2.24 7.76
CA ALA A 224 7.21 -3.45 8.31
C ALA A 224 6.61 -4.33 7.20
N GLY A 225 5.94 -3.72 6.21
CA GLY A 225 5.47 -4.41 5.01
C GLY A 225 6.61 -5.04 4.21
N LEU A 226 7.73 -4.32 4.04
CA LEU A 226 8.92 -4.82 3.35
C LEU A 226 9.60 -5.96 4.13
N ALA A 227 9.66 -5.90 5.46
CA ALA A 227 10.11 -7.02 6.28
C ALA A 227 9.23 -8.27 6.09
N ARG A 228 7.90 -8.09 5.99
CA ARG A 228 6.98 -9.19 5.68
C ARG A 228 7.20 -9.77 4.28
N LEU A 229 7.44 -8.94 3.26
CA LEU A 229 7.78 -9.41 1.91
C LEU A 229 9.12 -10.18 1.89
N VAL A 230 10.12 -9.74 2.67
CA VAL A 230 11.38 -10.49 2.84
C VAL A 230 11.12 -11.85 3.50
N TYR A 231 10.25 -11.94 4.50
CA TYR A 231 9.85 -13.23 5.11
C TYR A 231 9.20 -14.18 4.10
N GLU A 232 8.26 -13.68 3.30
CA GLU A 232 7.54 -14.52 2.33
C GLU A 232 8.41 -14.96 1.16
N ALA A 233 9.28 -14.09 0.65
CA ALA A 233 10.24 -14.43 -0.40
C ALA A 233 11.44 -15.25 0.11
N HIS A 234 11.76 -15.23 1.41
CA HIS A 234 12.93 -15.90 1.97
C HIS A 234 12.62 -16.66 3.26
N ARG A 235 12.70 -18.00 3.18
CA ARG A 235 12.64 -18.96 4.31
C ARG A 235 13.75 -18.73 5.35
N PHE A 236 13.66 -17.66 6.12
CA PHE A 236 14.47 -17.39 7.33
C PHE A 236 13.76 -17.95 8.57
N ARG A 237 14.39 -17.87 9.75
CA ARG A 237 13.70 -18.19 11.00
C ARG A 237 12.54 -17.23 11.24
N ASP A 238 12.82 -15.93 11.12
CA ASP A 238 11.86 -14.84 11.16
C ASP A 238 12.48 -13.57 10.55
N VAL A 239 11.65 -12.56 10.26
CA VAL A 239 12.09 -11.24 9.78
C VAL A 239 11.35 -10.13 10.53
N ASP A 240 12.08 -9.44 11.41
CA ASP A 240 11.60 -8.27 12.17
C ASP A 240 12.11 -6.97 11.50
N TYR A 241 11.65 -5.81 11.98
CA TYR A 241 12.08 -4.50 11.49
C TYR A 241 12.49 -3.58 12.63
N ALA A 242 13.44 -2.68 12.35
CA ALA A 242 13.92 -1.70 13.31
C ALA A 242 14.23 -0.35 12.66
N PHE A 243 14.25 0.71 13.47
CA PHE A 243 14.65 2.04 13.05
C PHE A 243 15.96 2.47 13.72
N LEU A 244 16.68 3.37 13.06
CA LEU A 244 17.91 3.97 13.60
C LEU A 244 17.62 5.18 14.49
N ASP A 245 16.64 6.00 14.11
CA ASP A 245 16.32 7.27 14.75
C ASP A 245 14.81 7.58 14.71
N LEU A 246 14.40 8.60 15.47
CA LEU A 246 13.07 9.24 15.50
C LEU A 246 11.85 8.39 15.91
N THR A 247 11.88 7.05 15.77
CA THR A 247 10.74 6.18 16.06
C THR A 247 11.17 4.77 16.50
N GLY A 248 10.23 3.99 17.02
CA GLY A 248 10.47 2.64 17.56
C GLY A 248 9.86 1.52 16.70
N PRO A 249 10.34 0.27 16.84
CA PRO A 249 11.38 -0.16 17.79
C PRO A 249 12.80 0.14 17.27
N SER A 250 13.72 0.42 18.18
CA SER A 250 15.14 0.64 17.86
C SER A 250 15.88 -0.66 17.58
N VAL A 251 17.02 -0.57 16.87
CA VAL A 251 17.93 -1.70 16.60
C VAL A 251 18.29 -2.49 17.87
N GLY A 252 18.54 -1.79 18.99
CA GLY A 252 18.88 -2.43 20.26
C GLY A 252 17.72 -3.19 20.92
N GLU A 253 16.50 -2.63 20.87
CA GLU A 253 15.31 -3.28 21.41
C GLU A 253 14.95 -4.57 20.64
N VAL A 254 15.07 -4.55 19.31
CA VAL A 254 14.77 -5.70 18.45
C VAL A 254 15.80 -6.81 18.63
N ILE A 255 17.10 -6.48 18.63
CA ILE A 255 18.17 -7.46 18.91
C ILE A 255 17.99 -8.06 20.32
N GLY A 256 17.72 -7.22 21.34
CA GLY A 256 17.47 -7.67 22.71
C GLY A 256 16.20 -8.51 22.87
N ARG A 257 15.15 -8.24 22.10
CA ARG A 257 13.93 -9.08 21.99
C ARG A 257 14.29 -10.45 21.45
N TRP A 258 14.99 -10.52 20.32
CA TRP A 258 15.32 -11.77 19.66
C TRP A 258 16.34 -12.63 20.40
N ALA A 259 17.30 -12.02 21.11
CA ALA A 259 18.17 -12.74 22.03
C ALA A 259 17.36 -13.44 23.14
N ARG A 260 16.36 -12.77 23.73
CA ARG A 260 15.46 -13.39 24.73
C ARG A 260 14.55 -14.47 24.15
N LEU A 261 14.27 -14.44 22.85
CA LEU A 261 13.55 -15.49 22.10
C LEU A 261 14.50 -16.61 21.60
N GLY A 262 15.73 -16.66 22.09
CA GLY A 262 16.69 -17.71 21.74
C GLY A 262 17.15 -17.68 20.28
N ALA A 263 17.22 -16.51 19.64
CA ALA A 263 17.95 -16.34 18.40
C ALA A 263 19.44 -16.64 18.64
N LYS A 264 20.07 -17.43 17.76
CA LYS A 264 21.52 -17.72 17.81
C LYS A 264 22.32 -16.79 16.90
N LEU A 265 21.74 -16.46 15.75
CA LEU A 265 22.27 -15.56 14.73
C LEU A 265 21.20 -14.55 14.32
N ILE A 266 21.57 -13.27 14.35
CA ILE A 266 20.76 -12.15 13.87
C ILE A 266 21.52 -11.46 12.73
N VAL A 267 20.85 -11.20 11.62
CA VAL A 267 21.41 -10.47 10.47
C VAL A 267 20.68 -9.15 10.30
N ALA A 268 21.34 -8.05 10.67
CA ALA A 268 20.81 -6.71 10.51
C ALA A 268 21.08 -6.20 9.08
N VAL A 269 20.02 -6.00 8.29
CA VAL A 269 20.12 -5.59 6.88
C VAL A 269 19.72 -4.13 6.74
N PRO A 270 20.62 -3.23 6.29
CA PRO A 270 20.25 -1.84 6.04
C PRO A 270 19.35 -1.72 4.82
N CYS A 271 18.14 -1.18 5.00
CA CYS A 271 17.31 -0.66 3.92
C CYS A 271 17.87 0.68 3.42
N LEU A 272 19.09 0.62 2.84
CA LEU A 272 19.86 1.77 2.36
C LEU A 272 20.56 1.40 1.04
N VAL A 273 20.58 2.34 0.09
CA VAL A 273 21.38 2.18 -1.13
C VAL A 273 22.88 2.33 -0.85
N PHE A 274 23.29 3.37 -0.13
CA PHE A 274 24.71 3.71 0.03
C PHE A 274 25.21 3.57 1.48
N PRO A 275 26.49 3.21 1.69
CA PRO A 275 27.14 3.28 3.00
C PRO A 275 27.46 4.74 3.37
N GLY A 276 26.46 5.46 3.89
CA GLY A 276 26.58 6.80 4.49
C GLY A 276 26.58 6.77 6.02
N ARG A 277 26.25 7.90 6.70
CA ARG A 277 26.24 7.96 8.18
C ARG A 277 25.34 6.91 8.81
N ALA A 278 24.12 6.73 8.28
CA ALA A 278 23.14 5.76 8.78
C ALA A 278 23.68 4.32 8.79
N PHE A 279 24.52 3.94 7.84
CA PHE A 279 25.15 2.61 7.82
C PHE A 279 26.20 2.44 8.92
N ARG A 280 26.94 3.51 9.27
CA ARG A 280 27.86 3.49 10.41
C ARG A 280 27.08 3.41 11.73
N GLY A 281 26.04 4.21 11.89
CA GLY A 281 25.16 4.17 13.06
C GLY A 281 24.51 2.79 13.25
N LEU A 282 24.14 2.09 12.16
CA LEU A 282 23.70 0.70 12.24
C LEU A 282 24.79 -0.22 12.80
N ALA A 283 26.02 -0.14 12.28
CA ALA A 283 27.12 -0.98 12.75
C ALA A 283 27.44 -0.74 14.24
N GLU A 284 27.40 0.52 14.69
CA GLU A 284 27.63 0.93 16.08
C GLU A 284 26.52 0.38 17.01
N HIS A 285 25.24 0.58 16.68
CA HIS A 285 24.11 0.05 17.46
C HIS A 285 24.06 -1.48 17.47
N ALA A 286 24.31 -2.14 16.33
CA ALA A 286 24.31 -3.60 16.23
C ALA A 286 25.43 -4.23 17.07
N ALA A 287 26.64 -3.65 17.05
CA ALA A 287 27.75 -4.11 17.87
C ALA A 287 27.50 -3.90 19.38
N GLY A 288 26.93 -2.76 19.76
CA GLY A 288 26.50 -2.49 21.13
C GLY A 288 25.45 -3.48 21.63
N ALA A 289 24.43 -3.75 20.83
CA ALA A 289 23.35 -4.68 21.17
C ALA A 289 23.83 -6.15 21.21
N ALA A 290 24.74 -6.56 20.31
CA ALA A 290 25.40 -7.86 20.35
C ALA A 290 26.16 -8.05 21.68
N LYS A 291 27.00 -7.08 22.06
CA LYS A 291 27.75 -7.11 23.33
C LYS A 291 26.83 -7.15 24.55
N ALA A 292 25.70 -6.43 24.52
CA ALA A 292 24.76 -6.36 25.63
C ALA A 292 23.87 -7.60 25.80
N SER A 293 23.72 -8.42 24.76
CA SER A 293 22.79 -9.57 24.75
C SER A 293 23.46 -10.93 24.53
N GLY A 294 24.73 -10.97 24.13
CA GLY A 294 25.50 -12.20 23.90
C GLY A 294 25.17 -12.93 22.59
N VAL A 295 24.23 -12.43 21.78
CA VAL A 295 23.85 -13.04 20.50
C VAL A 295 24.83 -12.68 19.38
N SER A 296 25.03 -13.59 18.42
CA SER A 296 25.79 -13.28 17.21
C SER A 296 24.99 -12.34 16.32
N VAL A 297 25.50 -11.12 16.10
CA VAL A 297 24.90 -10.15 15.16
C VAL A 297 25.88 -9.88 14.02
N SER A 298 25.39 -9.97 12.78
CA SER A 298 26.14 -9.58 11.59
C SER A 298 25.39 -8.48 10.82
N VAL A 299 26.11 -7.50 10.28
CA VAL A 299 25.52 -6.36 9.54
C VAL A 299 25.76 -6.52 8.05
N ALA A 300 24.69 -6.52 7.26
CA ALA A 300 24.75 -6.75 5.82
C ALA A 300 25.14 -5.48 5.02
N ARG A 301 25.61 -5.67 3.79
CA ARG A 301 26.10 -4.58 2.93
C ARG A 301 24.95 -3.80 2.25
N PRO A 302 25.00 -2.46 2.15
CA PRO A 302 24.01 -1.65 1.42
C PRO A 302 23.81 -2.05 -0.06
N LEU A 303 22.69 -1.65 -0.67
CA LEU A 303 22.24 -2.19 -1.97
C LEU A 303 23.03 -1.70 -3.20
N SER A 304 23.80 -0.61 -3.11
CA SER A 304 24.53 -0.01 -4.26
C SER A 304 25.54 -0.94 -4.95
N SER A 305 26.10 -1.93 -4.24
CA SER A 305 26.96 -2.97 -4.83
C SER A 305 26.23 -4.28 -5.18
N HIS A 306 24.91 -4.34 -5.00
CA HIS A 306 24.11 -5.51 -5.39
C HIS A 306 24.04 -5.61 -6.92
N PRO A 307 24.01 -6.81 -7.53
CA PRO A 307 23.85 -6.96 -8.98
C PRO A 307 22.49 -6.44 -9.47
N ALA A 308 21.39 -6.82 -8.79
CA ALA A 308 20.02 -6.59 -9.27
C ALA A 308 19.56 -5.12 -9.26
N ILE A 309 20.15 -4.24 -8.42
CA ILE A 309 19.73 -2.82 -8.32
C ILE A 309 19.78 -2.08 -9.67
N VAL A 310 20.70 -2.47 -10.55
CA VAL A 310 20.79 -1.90 -11.90
C VAL A 310 19.59 -2.30 -12.74
N TRP A 311 19.14 -3.55 -12.67
CA TRP A 311 17.97 -4.03 -13.42
C TRP A 311 16.67 -3.41 -12.91
N ALA A 312 16.52 -3.25 -11.59
CA ALA A 312 15.40 -2.54 -11.00
C ALA A 312 15.37 -1.05 -11.44
N LEU A 313 16.55 -0.39 -11.53
CA LEU A 313 16.65 0.98 -12.06
C LEU A 313 16.37 1.06 -13.57
N VAL A 314 16.76 0.06 -14.38
CA VAL A 314 16.35 0.01 -15.79
C VAL A 314 14.82 -0.16 -15.89
N ARG A 315 14.20 -1.05 -15.10
CA ARG A 315 12.74 -1.22 -15.06
C ARG A 315 12.03 0.13 -14.83
N ARG A 316 12.42 0.87 -13.78
CA ARG A 316 11.88 2.21 -13.49
C ARG A 316 12.17 3.25 -14.59
N HIS A 317 13.31 3.16 -15.28
CA HIS A 317 13.62 4.02 -16.44
C HIS A 317 12.69 3.75 -17.64
N LEU A 318 12.41 2.49 -17.95
CA LEU A 318 11.53 2.11 -19.05
C LEU A 318 10.06 2.48 -18.78
N GLU A 319 9.60 2.32 -17.53
CA GLU A 319 8.26 2.76 -17.10
C GLU A 319 8.10 4.29 -17.19
N ALA A 320 9.13 5.06 -16.81
CA ALA A 320 9.14 6.52 -16.93
C ALA A 320 8.95 7.01 -18.37
N LEU A 321 9.55 6.30 -19.33
CA LEU A 321 9.41 6.57 -20.76
C LEU A 321 8.07 6.07 -21.31
N SER A 322 7.59 4.90 -20.86
CA SER A 322 6.31 4.31 -21.30
C SER A 322 5.08 5.08 -20.81
N SER A 323 5.23 5.94 -19.80
CA SER A 323 4.14 6.71 -19.19
C SER A 323 3.89 8.09 -19.83
N GLY A 324 4.52 8.40 -20.98
CA GLY A 324 4.38 9.70 -21.64
C GLY A 324 4.51 9.65 -23.16
N ASP A 325 3.45 10.08 -23.85
CA ASP A 325 3.16 9.95 -25.29
C ASP A 325 3.04 8.49 -25.78
N GLY A 326 2.02 8.21 -26.60
CA GLY A 326 1.68 6.86 -27.10
C GLY A 326 2.62 6.28 -28.16
N ALA A 327 3.91 6.62 -28.11
CA ALA A 327 4.93 6.14 -29.04
C ALA A 327 5.57 4.86 -28.52
N GLU A 328 5.19 3.70 -29.08
CA GLU A 328 5.69 2.39 -28.66
C GLU A 328 7.23 2.29 -28.72
N SER A 329 7.87 2.01 -27.57
CA SER A 329 9.16 1.33 -27.39
C SER A 329 10.40 1.76 -28.21
N ALA A 330 10.37 2.82 -29.02
CA ALA A 330 11.46 3.19 -29.94
C ALA A 330 12.82 3.49 -29.27
N TYR A 331 12.82 3.72 -27.95
CA TYR A 331 13.99 4.02 -27.12
C TYR A 331 14.43 2.83 -26.25
N VAL A 332 13.81 1.67 -26.42
CA VAL A 332 14.01 0.51 -25.53
C VAL A 332 14.71 -0.62 -26.26
N ASN A 333 15.90 -0.99 -25.78
CA ASN A 333 16.66 -2.13 -26.30
C ASN A 333 15.80 -3.43 -26.27
N PRO A 334 15.45 -4.05 -27.42
CA PRO A 334 14.54 -5.20 -27.45
C PRO A 334 15.11 -6.50 -26.87
N ALA A 335 16.43 -6.60 -26.67
CA ALA A 335 17.02 -7.68 -25.89
C ALA A 335 16.83 -7.44 -24.38
N LEU A 336 16.85 -6.18 -23.94
CA LEU A 336 16.64 -5.78 -22.55
C LEU A 336 15.19 -6.01 -22.11
N LEU A 337 14.20 -5.71 -22.97
CA LEU A 337 12.80 -6.11 -22.74
C LEU A 337 12.63 -7.62 -22.61
N ARG A 338 13.31 -8.42 -23.44
CA ARG A 338 13.30 -9.89 -23.31
C ARG A 338 13.86 -10.34 -21.95
N VAL A 339 14.99 -9.78 -21.52
CA VAL A 339 15.58 -10.08 -20.20
C VAL A 339 14.68 -9.65 -19.05
N LEU A 340 14.01 -8.50 -19.11
CA LEU A 340 13.09 -8.05 -18.05
C LEU A 340 11.77 -8.83 -18.02
N ARG A 341 11.32 -9.37 -19.16
CA ARG A 341 10.19 -10.32 -19.24
C ARG A 341 10.59 -11.69 -18.66
N SER A 342 11.75 -12.24 -19.02
CA SER A 342 12.23 -13.51 -18.43
C SER A 342 12.63 -13.38 -16.96
N ALA A 343 13.12 -12.22 -16.51
CA ALA A 343 13.35 -11.94 -15.08
C ALA A 343 12.04 -11.78 -14.28
N HIS A 344 10.87 -11.90 -14.92
CA HIS A 344 9.55 -11.99 -14.30
C HIS A 344 8.78 -13.27 -14.67
N SER A 345 9.39 -14.23 -15.35
CA SER A 345 8.99 -15.63 -15.12
C SER A 345 9.52 -16.01 -13.74
N HIS A 346 8.68 -15.78 -12.73
CA HIS A 346 8.83 -16.45 -11.44
C HIS A 346 8.94 -17.95 -11.69
N ASP A 347 9.85 -18.63 -11.00
CA ASP A 347 9.83 -20.10 -10.91
C ASP A 347 8.70 -20.53 -9.94
N PHE A 348 7.47 -20.18 -10.32
CA PHE A 348 6.25 -20.72 -9.77
C PHE A 348 6.15 -22.19 -10.22
N GLY A 349 6.80 -23.07 -9.46
CA GLY A 349 6.76 -24.51 -9.66
C GLY A 349 5.32 -25.01 -9.85
N PRO A 350 5.14 -25.96 -10.78
CA PRO A 350 4.37 -25.77 -12.01
C PRO A 350 3.08 -24.94 -11.82
N LEU A 351 3.02 -23.77 -12.48
CA LEU A 351 1.83 -22.92 -12.56
C LEU A 351 0.55 -23.69 -12.92
N ALA A 352 0.62 -24.70 -13.79
CA ALA A 352 -0.51 -25.57 -14.11
C ALA A 352 -1.15 -26.23 -12.87
N GLY A 353 -0.34 -26.60 -11.86
CA GLY A 353 -0.82 -27.16 -10.60
C GLY A 353 -1.43 -26.12 -9.65
N LEU A 354 -0.92 -24.88 -9.64
CA LEU A 354 -1.55 -23.78 -8.91
C LEU A 354 -2.87 -23.34 -9.58
N GLN A 355 -2.85 -23.17 -10.91
CA GLN A 355 -4.01 -22.88 -11.74
C GLN A 355 -5.09 -23.94 -11.55
N ALA A 356 -4.75 -25.24 -11.64
CA ALA A 356 -5.71 -26.33 -11.42
C ALA A 356 -6.29 -26.33 -10.00
N ARG A 357 -5.50 -26.00 -8.96
CA ARG A 357 -6.00 -25.86 -7.59
C ARG A 357 -6.90 -24.64 -7.41
N MET A 358 -6.60 -23.51 -8.05
CA MET A 358 -7.45 -22.31 -8.06
C MET A 358 -8.77 -22.57 -8.81
N SER A 359 -8.71 -23.16 -10.01
CA SER A 359 -9.90 -23.59 -10.75
C SER A 359 -10.73 -24.63 -9.98
N ALA A 360 -10.10 -25.55 -9.24
CA ALA A 360 -10.82 -26.49 -8.38
C ALA A 360 -11.56 -25.79 -7.22
N MET A 361 -11.01 -24.70 -6.66
CA MET A 361 -11.66 -23.87 -5.63
C MET A 361 -12.83 -23.03 -6.18
N LEU A 362 -12.86 -22.75 -7.49
CA LEU A 362 -13.97 -22.04 -8.15
C LEU A 362 -15.15 -22.99 -8.43
N PRO A 363 -16.41 -22.51 -8.34
CA PRO A 363 -17.59 -23.24 -8.82
C PRO A 363 -17.46 -23.61 -10.30
N PRO A 364 -18.08 -24.72 -10.76
CA PRO A 364 -17.94 -25.21 -12.14
C PRO A 364 -18.13 -24.13 -13.22
N ARG A 365 -19.11 -23.24 -13.06
CA ARG A 365 -19.40 -22.12 -13.98
C ARG A 365 -18.27 -21.11 -14.16
N TYR A 366 -17.34 -21.02 -13.21
CA TYR A 366 -16.22 -20.08 -13.20
C TYR A 366 -14.87 -20.77 -13.47
N ARG A 367 -14.87 -22.05 -13.87
CA ARG A 367 -13.65 -22.80 -14.23
C ARG A 367 -13.18 -22.55 -15.66
N ASP A 368 -14.08 -22.05 -16.52
CA ASP A 368 -13.77 -21.68 -17.90
C ASP A 368 -13.00 -20.35 -17.94
N PRO A 369 -11.76 -20.31 -18.49
CA PRO A 369 -10.97 -19.09 -18.60
C PRO A 369 -11.60 -17.95 -19.44
N SER A 370 -12.64 -18.20 -20.24
CA SER A 370 -13.33 -17.15 -20.99
C SER A 370 -14.33 -16.33 -20.17
N VAL A 371 -14.69 -16.79 -18.96
CA VAL A 371 -15.70 -16.12 -18.12
C VAL A 371 -15.09 -14.92 -17.41
N THR A 372 -15.36 -13.72 -17.94
CA THR A 372 -14.92 -12.45 -17.35
C THR A 372 -15.82 -12.06 -16.18
N VAL A 373 -15.28 -12.08 -14.96
CA VAL A 373 -16.01 -11.70 -13.73
C VAL A 373 -15.70 -10.23 -13.38
N SER A 374 -16.74 -9.41 -13.23
CA SER A 374 -16.61 -8.02 -12.76
C SER A 374 -16.38 -7.97 -11.25
N SER A 375 -15.46 -7.10 -10.82
CA SER A 375 -15.21 -6.77 -9.41
C SER A 375 -15.84 -5.45 -8.96
N ALA A 376 -16.70 -4.84 -9.78
CA ALA A 376 -17.38 -3.59 -9.43
C ALA A 376 -18.47 -3.85 -8.37
N PRO A 377 -18.60 -3.01 -7.33
CA PRO A 377 -19.70 -3.12 -6.37
C PRO A 377 -21.03 -2.81 -7.08
N MET A 378 -21.99 -3.73 -7.01
CA MET A 378 -23.21 -3.65 -7.82
C MET A 378 -24.37 -3.04 -7.04
N GLY A 379 -25.25 -2.33 -7.76
CA GLY A 379 -26.45 -1.71 -7.21
C GLY A 379 -27.56 -2.73 -6.96
N THR A 380 -28.54 -2.35 -6.13
CA THR A 380 -29.74 -3.17 -5.91
C THR A 380 -30.51 -3.33 -7.23
N ALA A 381 -30.67 -4.56 -7.71
CA ALA A 381 -31.51 -4.87 -8.87
C ALA A 381 -32.94 -4.35 -8.70
N GLY A 382 -33.67 -4.14 -9.80
CA GLY A 382 -35.06 -3.64 -9.79
C GLY A 382 -36.08 -4.60 -9.17
N LEU A 383 -37.36 -4.26 -9.25
CA LEU A 383 -38.43 -5.28 -9.26
C LEU A 383 -38.80 -5.47 -10.73
N GLU A 384 -38.65 -6.68 -11.25
CA GLU A 384 -39.22 -7.06 -12.55
C GLU A 384 -40.63 -7.62 -12.35
N PHE A 385 -41.50 -7.44 -13.34
CA PHE A 385 -42.90 -7.86 -13.28
C PHE A 385 -43.26 -8.75 -14.49
N GLY A 386 -44.12 -9.74 -14.27
CA GLY A 386 -44.68 -10.61 -15.29
C GLY A 386 -45.81 -9.95 -16.08
N ALA A 387 -46.26 -10.64 -17.14
CA ALA A 387 -47.41 -10.21 -17.96
C ALA A 387 -48.76 -10.26 -17.19
N ASP A 388 -48.77 -10.92 -16.04
CA ASP A 388 -49.85 -10.97 -15.04
C ASP A 388 -49.79 -9.84 -14.00
N GLY A 389 -48.72 -9.02 -14.02
CA GLY A 389 -48.47 -7.99 -13.02
C GLY A 389 -47.88 -8.49 -11.69
N SER A 390 -47.53 -9.77 -11.57
CA SER A 390 -46.83 -10.29 -10.37
C SER A 390 -45.32 -10.05 -10.46
N VAL A 391 -44.60 -10.08 -9.33
CA VAL A 391 -43.12 -9.92 -9.36
C VAL A 391 -42.47 -11.17 -9.96
N ALA A 392 -41.58 -10.99 -10.94
CA ALA A 392 -40.81 -12.03 -11.61
C ALA A 392 -39.54 -12.38 -10.80
N TRP A 393 -39.71 -12.97 -9.62
CA TRP A 393 -38.61 -13.30 -8.70
C TRP A 393 -37.51 -14.18 -9.32
N ASP A 394 -37.89 -15.03 -10.28
CA ASP A 394 -37.03 -15.92 -11.06
C ASP A 394 -36.09 -15.20 -12.04
N ARG A 395 -36.47 -14.00 -12.49
CA ARG A 395 -35.74 -13.21 -13.51
C ARG A 395 -35.07 -11.96 -12.96
N LEU A 396 -35.29 -11.65 -11.68
CA LEU A 396 -34.78 -10.45 -11.00
C LEU A 396 -33.25 -10.38 -10.93
N TRP A 397 -32.54 -11.49 -11.15
CA TRP A 397 -31.08 -11.60 -11.17
C TRP A 397 -30.59 -12.33 -12.42
N GLN A 398 -29.54 -11.79 -13.05
CA GLN A 398 -28.90 -12.34 -14.25
C GLN A 398 -27.65 -13.18 -13.93
N GLY A 399 -27.13 -13.13 -12.69
CA GLY A 399 -26.03 -14.01 -12.29
C GLY A 399 -25.64 -13.96 -10.80
N PHE A 400 -24.97 -15.01 -10.32
CA PHE A 400 -24.58 -15.19 -8.91
C PHE A 400 -23.76 -14.02 -8.32
N CYS A 401 -23.05 -13.25 -9.14
CA CYS A 401 -22.35 -12.03 -8.72
C CYS A 401 -23.30 -11.03 -8.00
N GLU A 402 -24.57 -10.98 -8.39
CA GLU A 402 -25.60 -10.11 -7.80
C GLU A 402 -26.16 -10.64 -6.47
N LEU A 403 -25.83 -11.89 -6.12
CA LEU A 403 -26.22 -12.59 -4.90
C LEU A 403 -25.00 -12.92 -4.02
N ALA A 404 -23.83 -12.35 -4.28
CA ALA A 404 -22.60 -12.73 -3.59
C ALA A 404 -22.62 -12.43 -2.07
N LEU A 405 -22.17 -13.40 -1.26
CA LEU A 405 -22.11 -13.34 0.22
C LEU A 405 -21.19 -12.23 0.78
N ALA A 406 -20.36 -11.62 -0.06
CA ALA A 406 -19.43 -10.54 0.31
C ALA A 406 -19.37 -9.41 -0.74
N GLY A 407 -20.33 -9.34 -1.68
CA GLY A 407 -20.26 -8.47 -2.87
C GLY A 407 -21.32 -7.36 -2.98
N GLY A 408 -22.27 -7.30 -2.05
CA GLY A 408 -23.33 -6.28 -2.02
C GLY A 408 -23.38 -5.52 -0.69
N PRO A 409 -24.01 -4.33 -0.64
CA PRO A 409 -24.23 -3.63 0.63
C PRO A 409 -25.10 -4.49 1.56
N PRO A 410 -24.74 -4.67 2.85
CA PRO A 410 -25.56 -5.44 3.79
C PRO A 410 -26.94 -4.78 3.94
N HIS A 411 -28.00 -5.60 4.02
CA HIS A 411 -29.37 -5.10 3.99
C HIS A 411 -29.64 -4.11 5.15
N ARG A 412 -29.78 -2.83 4.78
CA ARG A 412 -30.27 -1.64 5.54
C ARG A 412 -30.03 -1.54 7.06
N GLY A 413 -28.92 -2.06 7.59
CA GLY A 413 -28.36 -1.67 8.91
C GLY A 413 -29.23 -1.90 10.16
N THR A 414 -30.38 -2.54 10.03
CA THR A 414 -31.33 -2.88 11.10
C THR A 414 -31.81 -4.30 10.85
N LEU A 415 -31.87 -5.12 11.90
CA LEU A 415 -32.31 -6.50 11.82
C LEU A 415 -33.76 -6.56 11.34
N LEU A 416 -34.05 -7.34 10.29
CA LEU A 416 -35.41 -7.66 9.89
C LEU A 416 -35.98 -8.73 10.83
N GLU A 417 -37.02 -8.34 11.58
CA GLU A 417 -37.65 -9.13 12.63
C GLU A 417 -39.09 -9.56 12.25
N PRO A 418 -39.61 -10.68 12.80
CA PRO A 418 -40.99 -11.13 12.61
C PRO A 418 -42.00 -10.12 13.17
N ALA A 419 -43.20 -10.03 12.57
CA ALA A 419 -44.28 -9.24 13.17
C ALA A 419 -44.75 -9.85 14.51
N ALA A 420 -45.13 -8.98 15.46
CA ALA A 420 -45.66 -9.42 16.73
C ALA A 420 -46.99 -10.16 16.56
N ARG A 421 -47.23 -11.22 17.35
CA ARG A 421 -48.47 -12.03 17.27
C ARG A 421 -49.76 -11.20 17.34
N GLN A 422 -49.77 -10.10 18.07
CA GLN A 422 -50.92 -9.19 18.15
C GLN A 422 -51.19 -8.45 16.82
N GLU A 423 -50.14 -8.06 16.09
CA GLU A 423 -50.25 -7.42 14.77
C GLU A 423 -50.78 -8.41 13.72
N VAL A 424 -50.27 -9.64 13.74
CA VAL A 424 -50.72 -10.72 12.84
C VAL A 424 -52.16 -11.13 13.09
N LEU A 425 -52.63 -11.08 14.34
CA LEU A 425 -54.04 -11.32 14.68
C LEU A 425 -54.96 -10.13 14.37
N ALA A 426 -54.42 -8.90 14.31
CA ALA A 426 -55.18 -7.70 13.95
C ALA A 426 -55.42 -7.58 12.44
N ASP A 427 -54.49 -8.07 11.61
CA ASP A 427 -54.62 -8.08 10.14
C ASP A 427 -54.16 -9.43 9.53
N GLY A 428 -54.92 -10.48 9.85
CA GLY A 428 -54.68 -11.83 9.34
C GLY A 428 -54.84 -11.95 7.82
N THR A 429 -55.69 -11.14 7.19
CA THR A 429 -55.91 -11.13 5.74
C THR A 429 -54.65 -10.65 5.01
N ARG A 430 -54.11 -9.49 5.42
CA ARG A 430 -52.88 -8.96 4.83
C ARG A 430 -51.67 -9.83 5.16
N TYR A 431 -51.61 -10.42 6.35
CA TYR A 431 -50.59 -11.41 6.68
C TYR A 431 -50.63 -12.61 5.72
N ALA A 432 -51.81 -13.16 5.42
CA ALA A 432 -51.97 -14.26 4.47
C ALA A 432 -51.61 -13.88 3.02
N GLU A 433 -51.77 -12.62 2.60
CA GLU A 433 -51.20 -12.13 1.33
C GLU A 433 -49.68 -12.12 1.34
N VAL A 434 -49.06 -11.59 2.40
CA VAL A 434 -47.60 -11.52 2.55
C VAL A 434 -46.97 -12.92 2.57
N VAL A 435 -47.55 -13.87 3.31
CA VAL A 435 -47.06 -15.25 3.37
C VAL A 435 -47.18 -15.94 2.01
N ARG A 436 -48.29 -15.79 1.27
CA ARG A 436 -48.44 -16.35 -0.09
C ARG A 436 -47.42 -15.78 -1.08
N GLU A 437 -47.10 -14.50 -0.97
CA GLU A 437 -46.09 -13.87 -1.86
C GLU A 437 -44.65 -14.27 -1.48
N LEU A 438 -44.35 -14.41 -0.18
CA LEU A 438 -43.09 -15.00 0.29
C LEU A 438 -42.94 -16.45 -0.17
N GLU A 439 -44.00 -17.26 -0.06
CA GLU A 439 -44.07 -18.64 -0.56
C GLU A 439 -43.81 -18.71 -2.06
N ARG A 440 -44.48 -17.85 -2.85
CA ARG A 440 -44.30 -17.76 -4.30
C ARG A 440 -42.86 -17.39 -4.66
N GLY A 441 -42.31 -16.32 -4.06
CA GLY A 441 -40.95 -15.86 -4.31
C GLY A 441 -39.90 -16.90 -3.95
N ILE A 442 -39.98 -17.49 -2.74
CA ILE A 442 -39.06 -18.52 -2.27
C ILE A 442 -39.10 -19.75 -3.18
N ARG A 443 -40.28 -20.25 -3.56
CA ARG A 443 -40.40 -21.40 -4.47
C ARG A 443 -39.83 -21.11 -5.85
N MET A 444 -40.08 -19.92 -6.41
CA MET A 444 -39.52 -19.52 -7.72
C MET A 444 -38.00 -19.48 -7.75
N VAL A 445 -37.35 -19.07 -6.65
CA VAL A 445 -35.88 -18.85 -6.61
C VAL A 445 -35.08 -20.00 -5.98
N THR A 446 -35.75 -20.96 -5.32
CA THR A 446 -35.08 -22.10 -4.67
C THR A 446 -35.67 -23.47 -4.97
N GLY A 447 -36.95 -23.55 -5.34
CA GLY A 447 -37.69 -24.82 -5.41
C GLY A 447 -38.00 -25.47 -4.05
N LEU A 448 -37.63 -24.85 -2.92
CA LEU A 448 -37.88 -25.42 -1.59
C LEU A 448 -39.37 -25.42 -1.22
N GLU A 449 -39.77 -26.42 -0.44
CA GLU A 449 -41.09 -26.44 0.20
C GLU A 449 -41.17 -25.36 1.29
N VAL A 450 -42.37 -24.79 1.46
CA VAL A 450 -42.66 -23.65 2.31
C VAL A 450 -43.81 -24.00 3.25
N VAL A 451 -43.63 -23.71 4.53
CA VAL A 451 -44.58 -23.94 5.62
C VAL A 451 -45.30 -22.61 5.92
N ALA A 452 -46.49 -22.44 5.35
CA ALA A 452 -47.28 -21.21 5.44
C ALA A 452 -48.11 -21.09 6.74
N ASP A 453 -48.35 -22.21 7.42
CA ASP A 453 -49.11 -22.35 8.67
C ASP A 453 -48.23 -22.29 9.93
N GLY A 454 -47.01 -21.73 9.80
CA GLY A 454 -46.06 -21.55 10.89
C GLY A 454 -46.51 -20.59 12.01
N PRO A 455 -45.69 -20.43 13.06
CA PRO A 455 -45.99 -19.53 14.17
C PRO A 455 -46.27 -18.08 13.69
N PRO A 456 -47.28 -17.37 14.26
CA PRO A 456 -47.62 -16.00 13.83
C PRO A 456 -46.40 -15.07 13.83
N GLY A 457 -46.14 -14.46 12.67
CA GLY A 457 -44.97 -13.60 12.42
C GLY A 457 -43.88 -14.29 11.58
N TRP A 458 -44.06 -15.55 11.19
CA TRP A 458 -43.06 -16.35 10.51
C TRP A 458 -43.64 -17.12 9.30
N VAL A 459 -42.80 -17.29 8.28
CA VAL A 459 -42.95 -18.28 7.21
C VAL A 459 -41.80 -19.30 7.32
N GLY A 460 -42.09 -20.59 7.22
CA GLY A 460 -41.06 -21.64 7.27
C GLY A 460 -40.59 -22.09 5.89
N ILE A 461 -39.34 -22.51 5.75
CA ILE A 461 -38.84 -23.27 4.59
C ILE A 461 -38.32 -24.63 5.03
N VAL A 462 -38.56 -25.67 4.24
CA VAL A 462 -38.10 -27.04 4.53
C VAL A 462 -36.73 -27.26 3.88
N CYS A 463 -35.68 -27.39 4.68
CA CYS A 463 -34.34 -27.73 4.19
C CYS A 463 -34.17 -29.25 4.07
N ALA A 464 -33.43 -29.70 3.04
CA ALA A 464 -33.19 -31.12 2.78
C ALA A 464 -32.39 -31.85 3.89
N SER A 465 -31.70 -31.13 4.77
CA SER A 465 -31.04 -31.70 5.95
C SER A 465 -30.96 -30.70 7.11
N GLN A 466 -30.67 -31.19 8.33
CA GLN A 466 -30.39 -30.30 9.47
C GLN A 466 -29.10 -29.49 9.27
N GLU A 467 -28.12 -30.02 8.53
CA GLU A 467 -26.88 -29.30 8.22
C GLU A 467 -27.15 -28.11 7.31
N MET A 468 -27.94 -28.32 6.25
CA MET A 468 -28.44 -27.27 5.36
C MET A 468 -29.20 -26.20 6.16
N ALA A 469 -30.12 -26.62 7.05
CA ALA A 469 -30.89 -25.70 7.89
C ALA A 469 -30.01 -24.90 8.87
N ILE A 470 -28.96 -25.50 9.45
CA ILE A 470 -27.98 -24.82 10.31
C ILE A 470 -27.13 -23.84 9.50
N TRP A 471 -26.73 -24.21 8.28
CA TRP A 471 -25.91 -23.35 7.43
C TRP A 471 -26.69 -22.14 6.92
N LEU A 472 -27.88 -22.34 6.33
CA LEU A 472 -28.73 -21.24 5.87
C LEU A 472 -29.09 -20.30 7.02
N MET A 473 -29.46 -20.82 8.20
CA MET A 473 -29.75 -19.98 9.37
C MET A 473 -28.59 -19.05 9.73
N ARG A 474 -27.35 -19.54 9.72
CA ARG A 474 -26.16 -18.74 10.02
C ARG A 474 -25.88 -17.70 8.94
N ALA A 475 -26.00 -18.07 7.67
CA ALA A 475 -25.75 -17.18 6.55
C ALA A 475 -26.81 -16.06 6.45
N ILE A 476 -28.09 -16.37 6.67
CA ILE A 476 -29.20 -15.40 6.64
C ILE A 476 -29.08 -14.37 7.79
N VAL A 477 -28.65 -14.79 8.98
CA VAL A 477 -28.45 -13.89 10.13
C VAL A 477 -27.30 -12.90 9.91
N VAL A 478 -26.24 -13.29 9.17
CA VAL A 478 -25.13 -12.37 8.80
C VAL A 478 -25.60 -11.26 7.83
N GLU A 479 -26.69 -11.49 7.10
CA GLU A 479 -27.27 -10.54 6.13
C GLU A 479 -28.35 -9.63 6.76
N ASN A 480 -28.39 -9.52 8.10
CA ASN A 480 -29.38 -8.76 8.89
C ASN A 480 -30.84 -9.21 8.75
N VAL A 481 -31.11 -10.50 8.46
CA VAL A 481 -32.46 -11.08 8.54
C VAL A 481 -32.49 -12.11 9.66
N LEU A 482 -33.41 -11.97 10.62
CA LEU A 482 -33.52 -12.94 11.71
C LEU A 482 -33.95 -14.31 11.15
N ALA A 483 -33.40 -15.41 11.67
CA ALA A 483 -33.79 -16.75 11.25
C ALA A 483 -33.82 -17.72 12.46
N ARG A 484 -34.86 -18.56 12.54
CA ARG A 484 -35.07 -19.53 13.64
C ARG A 484 -35.21 -20.93 13.07
N ARG A 485 -34.35 -21.87 13.48
CA ARG A 485 -34.41 -23.27 13.02
C ARG A 485 -35.13 -24.18 14.02
N GLU A 486 -36.01 -25.04 13.51
CA GLU A 486 -36.60 -26.18 14.23
C GLU A 486 -36.43 -27.45 13.40
N GLY A 487 -35.48 -28.31 13.79
CA GLY A 487 -35.13 -29.50 13.01
C GLY A 487 -34.60 -29.14 11.61
N THR A 488 -35.33 -29.54 10.57
CA THR A 488 -35.09 -29.20 9.16
C THR A 488 -35.81 -27.93 8.71
N ILE A 489 -36.77 -27.41 9.47
CA ILE A 489 -37.53 -26.21 9.13
C ILE A 489 -36.74 -24.97 9.55
N LEU A 490 -36.65 -23.99 8.66
CA LEU A 490 -36.05 -22.68 8.92
C LEU A 490 -37.12 -21.59 8.78
N TYR A 491 -37.48 -20.96 9.90
CA TYR A 491 -38.45 -19.88 9.96
C TYR A 491 -37.79 -18.52 9.71
N LEU A 492 -38.48 -17.71 8.91
CA LEU A 492 -38.09 -16.39 8.43
C LEU A 492 -39.21 -15.36 8.72
N PRO A 493 -38.88 -14.07 8.92
CA PRO A 493 -39.84 -13.02 9.20
C PRO A 493 -40.97 -12.91 8.17
N ALA A 494 -42.20 -12.73 8.67
CA ALA A 494 -43.37 -12.32 7.92
C ALA A 494 -44.20 -11.32 8.76
N GLY A 495 -44.97 -10.46 8.10
CA GLY A 495 -45.79 -9.46 8.80
C GLY A 495 -46.71 -8.68 7.86
N PRO A 496 -47.91 -8.26 8.29
CA PRO A 496 -48.87 -7.60 7.39
C PRO A 496 -48.33 -6.28 6.82
N ARG A 497 -47.49 -5.56 7.59
CA ARG A 497 -46.80 -4.33 7.14
C ARG A 497 -45.69 -4.56 6.09
N PHE A 498 -45.34 -5.80 5.74
CA PHE A 498 -44.25 -6.07 4.80
C PHE A 498 -44.61 -5.66 3.37
N THR A 499 -43.63 -5.04 2.69
CA THR A 499 -43.76 -4.46 1.35
C THR A 499 -42.98 -5.24 0.29
N LEU A 500 -43.47 -5.25 -0.95
CA LEU A 500 -42.82 -5.93 -2.09
C LEU A 500 -41.41 -5.41 -2.35
N SER A 501 -41.19 -4.09 -2.26
CA SER A 501 -39.91 -3.44 -2.55
C SER A 501 -38.96 -3.35 -1.35
N GLY A 502 -39.42 -3.72 -0.15
CA GLY A 502 -38.66 -3.73 1.09
C GLY A 502 -38.51 -5.13 1.67
N GLU A 503 -39.36 -5.45 2.65
CA GLU A 503 -39.19 -6.59 3.56
C GLU A 503 -39.36 -7.93 2.84
N ILE A 504 -40.36 -8.05 1.95
CA ILE A 504 -40.61 -9.27 1.15
C ILE A 504 -39.39 -9.55 0.27
N LYS A 505 -38.91 -8.53 -0.45
CA LYS A 505 -37.70 -8.64 -1.27
C LYS A 505 -36.47 -9.01 -0.46
N ASN A 506 -36.26 -8.44 0.72
CA ASN A 506 -35.12 -8.81 1.57
C ASN A 506 -35.14 -10.30 1.92
N VAL A 507 -36.30 -10.84 2.33
CA VAL A 507 -36.44 -12.28 2.66
C VAL A 507 -36.24 -13.17 1.43
N VAL A 508 -36.87 -12.87 0.28
CA VAL A 508 -36.68 -13.66 -0.95
C VAL A 508 -35.23 -13.60 -1.44
N THR A 509 -34.59 -12.41 -1.41
CA THR A 509 -33.20 -12.21 -1.84
C THR A 509 -32.23 -13.03 -0.97
N VAL A 510 -32.36 -12.94 0.36
CA VAL A 510 -31.42 -13.62 1.28
C VAL A 510 -31.56 -15.14 1.22
N VAL A 511 -32.78 -15.64 1.00
CA VAL A 511 -33.05 -17.07 0.80
C VAL A 511 -32.46 -17.55 -0.53
N ALA A 512 -32.71 -16.85 -1.65
CA ALA A 512 -32.10 -17.18 -2.95
C ALA A 512 -30.56 -17.25 -2.85
N LYS A 513 -29.96 -16.19 -2.31
CA LYS A 513 -28.53 -16.01 -2.08
C LYS A 513 -27.90 -17.15 -1.29
N THR A 514 -28.46 -17.49 -0.13
CA THR A 514 -27.90 -18.50 0.76
C THR A 514 -28.17 -19.92 0.29
N HIS A 515 -29.35 -20.19 -0.27
CA HIS A 515 -29.68 -21.47 -0.90
C HIS A 515 -28.74 -21.80 -2.07
N HIS A 516 -28.49 -20.83 -2.95
CA HIS A 516 -27.63 -21.01 -4.11
C HIS A 516 -26.19 -21.34 -3.71
N TYR A 517 -25.65 -20.65 -2.69
CA TYR A 517 -24.30 -20.93 -2.16
C TYR A 517 -24.20 -22.35 -1.60
N TRP A 518 -25.21 -22.82 -0.86
CA TRP A 518 -25.26 -24.18 -0.31
C TRP A 518 -25.17 -25.24 -1.42
N ILE A 519 -25.92 -25.06 -2.52
CA ILE A 519 -25.88 -25.98 -3.67
C ILE A 519 -24.52 -25.95 -4.37
N GLU A 520 -23.96 -24.78 -4.70
CA GLU A 520 -22.74 -24.70 -5.51
C GLU A 520 -21.45 -25.06 -4.76
N HIS A 521 -21.36 -24.76 -3.45
CA HIS A 521 -20.10 -24.85 -2.71
C HIS A 521 -20.03 -25.97 -1.67
N LEU A 522 -21.18 -26.50 -1.21
CA LEU A 522 -21.21 -27.42 -0.05
C LEU A 522 -21.80 -28.78 -0.39
N ALA A 523 -22.95 -28.82 -1.10
CA ALA A 523 -23.53 -30.09 -1.55
C ALA A 523 -22.56 -30.91 -2.44
N ALA A 524 -21.76 -30.23 -3.26
CA ALA A 524 -20.76 -30.85 -4.13
C ALA A 524 -19.50 -31.37 -3.40
N GLY A 525 -19.34 -31.10 -2.10
CA GLY A 525 -18.20 -31.55 -1.29
C GLY A 525 -18.49 -32.72 -0.34
N GLY A 526 -19.72 -33.26 -0.36
CA GLY A 526 -20.20 -34.26 0.60
C GLY A 526 -20.10 -35.73 0.16
N SER A 527 -19.69 -36.02 -1.08
CA SER A 527 -19.71 -37.37 -1.66
C SER A 527 -18.40 -38.18 -1.51
N ASP A 528 -17.46 -37.69 -0.71
CA ASP A 528 -16.08 -38.23 -0.65
C ASP A 528 -15.53 -38.20 0.80
N ARG A 529 -16.31 -38.73 1.76
CA ARG A 529 -15.99 -38.92 3.19
C ARG A 529 -16.63 -40.16 3.79
#